data_AF-A0A3N2RWU2-F1
#
_entry.id   AF-A0A3N2RWU2-F1
#
_cell.length_a   1.000
_cell.length_b   1.000
_cell.length_c   1.000
_cell.angle_alpha   90.00
_cell.angle_beta   90.00
_cell.angle_gamma   90.00
#
_symmetry.space_group_name_H-M   'P 1'
#
loop_
_entity.id
_entity.type
_entity.pdbx_description
1 polymer ?
#
loop_
_entity_poly.entity_id
_entity_poly.type
_entity_poly.pdbx_seq_one_letter_code
_entity_poly.pdbx_strand_id
1 'polypeptide(L)'
;MEMKFTAPRALSAMVFVLGSLSASSVWAHAHLQQQIPAANSEVSPAPHALTLNFSEGVEPGFSGVTLMGPDKRIIPVGKATRSESDKAQLVIPLNETLGEGLYTVEWHVVSVDGHKTKGQYQFSVK
;
A
#
# COMPACT_ATOMS: atom_id res chain seq x y z
N MET A 1 58.47 11.45 49.61
CA MET A 1 57.66 12.68 49.53
C MET A 1 56.63 12.47 48.43
N GLU A 2 55.36 12.36 48.84
CA GLU A 2 54.13 12.70 48.12
C GLU A 2 53.76 12.01 46.78
N MET A 3 52.53 11.48 46.78
CA MET A 3 51.80 10.83 45.70
C MET A 3 51.36 11.79 44.58
N LYS A 4 50.96 11.24 43.41
CA LYS A 4 49.68 11.58 42.74
C LYS A 4 49.33 10.60 41.61
N PHE A 5 48.21 9.90 41.79
CA PHE A 5 47.49 9.14 40.76
C PHE A 5 46.87 10.10 39.74
N THR A 6 46.86 9.74 38.45
CA THR A 6 45.79 10.16 37.52
C THR A 6 45.66 9.16 36.36
N ALA A 7 44.63 8.30 36.42
CA ALA A 7 44.00 7.75 35.21
C ALA A 7 42.86 8.70 34.78
N PRO A 8 42.17 8.58 33.62
CA PRO A 8 42.36 7.70 32.46
C PRO A 8 42.24 8.45 31.10
N ARG A 9 42.82 7.94 30.01
CA ARG A 9 42.45 8.36 28.63
C ARG A 9 42.00 7.21 27.74
N ALA A 10 41.64 6.08 28.34
CA ALA A 10 41.07 4.93 27.63
C ALA A 10 39.53 4.98 27.57
N LEU A 11 38.90 6.14 27.77
CA LEU A 11 37.44 6.26 27.84
C LEU A 11 36.80 7.02 26.66
N SER A 12 37.58 7.48 25.67
CA SER A 12 37.03 8.27 24.55
C SER A 12 36.78 7.47 23.27
N ALA A 13 37.13 6.19 23.21
CA ALA A 13 36.97 5.36 22.01
C ALA A 13 35.77 4.39 22.05
N MET A 14 34.99 4.37 23.14
CA MET A 14 33.88 3.43 23.33
C MET A 14 32.50 4.10 23.39
N VAL A 15 32.35 5.27 22.75
CA VAL A 15 31.04 5.95 22.61
C VAL A 15 30.62 6.06 21.13
N PHE A 16 31.51 5.81 20.17
CA PHE A 16 31.21 6.02 18.75
C PHE A 16 30.61 4.80 18.01
N VAL A 17 30.43 3.67 18.67
CA VAL A 17 29.99 2.41 18.02
C VAL A 17 28.49 2.10 18.22
N LEU A 18 27.79 2.85 19.08
CA LEU A 18 26.39 2.55 19.42
C LEU A 18 25.33 3.33 18.62
N GLY A 19 25.70 3.94 17.49
CA GLY A 19 24.82 4.87 16.77
C GLY A 19 24.25 4.41 15.43
N SER A 20 24.73 3.31 14.85
CA SER A 20 24.56 3.09 13.40
C SER A 20 23.85 1.80 13.02
N LEU A 21 22.73 1.46 13.66
CA LEU A 21 21.88 0.36 13.19
C LEU A 21 20.38 0.61 13.37
N SER A 22 19.93 1.85 13.20
CA SER A 22 18.53 2.12 12.87
C SER A 22 18.43 2.30 11.36
N ALA A 23 18.47 1.18 10.62
CA ALA A 23 18.05 1.19 9.22
C ALA A 23 16.54 1.45 9.21
N SER A 24 16.15 2.72 9.12
CA SER A 24 14.78 3.09 8.79
C SER A 24 14.45 2.36 7.50
N SER A 25 13.50 1.42 7.55
CA SER A 25 13.02 0.80 6.31
C SER A 25 12.42 1.93 5.48
N VAL A 26 13.13 2.35 4.44
CA VAL A 26 12.62 3.35 3.50
C VAL A 26 11.57 2.65 2.65
N TRP A 27 10.33 2.65 3.13
CA TRP A 27 9.16 2.19 2.37
C TRP A 27 8.77 3.28 1.35
N ALA A 28 9.67 3.61 0.44
CA ALA A 28 9.40 4.58 -0.61
C ALA A 28 8.22 4.15 -1.50
N HIS A 29 8.07 2.84 -1.73
CA HIS A 29 7.05 2.33 -2.65
C HIS A 29 5.70 2.07 -1.96
N ALA A 30 4.61 2.51 -2.60
CA ALA A 30 3.25 2.14 -2.18
C ALA A 30 3.02 0.63 -2.37
N HIS A 31 2.80 -0.09 -1.26
CA HIS A 31 2.40 -1.50 -1.24
C HIS A 31 0.94 -1.61 -0.83
N LEU A 32 0.17 -2.48 -1.50
CA LEU A 32 -1.21 -2.76 -1.09
C LEU A 32 -1.21 -3.45 0.28
N GLN A 33 -1.86 -2.83 1.25
CA GLN A 33 -1.97 -3.33 2.62
C GLN A 33 -3.34 -3.98 2.88
N GLN A 34 -4.41 -3.36 2.38
CA GLN A 34 -5.77 -3.86 2.53
C GLN A 34 -6.58 -3.59 1.27
N GLN A 35 -7.55 -4.45 1.01
CA GLN A 35 -8.50 -4.27 -0.09
C GLN A 35 -9.89 -4.73 0.31
N ILE A 36 -10.90 -4.05 -0.25
CA ILE A 36 -12.31 -4.41 -0.15
C ILE A 36 -12.87 -4.42 -1.58
N PRO A 37 -13.41 -5.56 -2.07
CA PRO A 37 -13.42 -6.88 -1.46
C PRO A 37 -12.02 -7.44 -1.14
N ALA A 38 -11.93 -8.30 -0.14
CA ALA A 38 -10.67 -8.92 0.27
C ALA A 38 -10.20 -9.96 -0.78
N ALA A 39 -8.90 -10.21 -0.84
CA ALA A 39 -8.37 -11.24 -1.73
C ALA A 39 -8.96 -12.62 -1.40
N ASN A 40 -9.39 -13.33 -2.43
CA ASN A 40 -10.04 -14.63 -2.39
C ASN A 40 -11.34 -14.67 -1.58
N SER A 41 -11.94 -13.52 -1.26
CA SER A 41 -13.23 -13.48 -0.56
C SER A 41 -14.39 -13.74 -1.50
N GLU A 42 -15.47 -14.30 -0.96
CA GLU A 42 -16.77 -14.34 -1.60
C GLU A 42 -17.67 -13.27 -0.97
N VAL A 43 -18.29 -12.42 -1.80
CA VAL A 43 -19.12 -11.30 -1.34
C VAL A 43 -20.54 -11.42 -1.86
N SER A 44 -21.50 -11.11 -0.99
CA SER A 44 -22.91 -10.91 -1.33
C SER A 44 -23.48 -9.90 -0.32
N PRO A 45 -24.03 -8.75 -0.76
CA PRO A 45 -24.28 -8.36 -2.14
C PRO A 45 -23.00 -7.98 -2.91
N ALA A 46 -23.13 -7.82 -4.24
CA ALA A 46 -22.08 -7.25 -5.08
C ALA A 46 -21.64 -5.87 -4.56
N PRO A 47 -20.32 -5.56 -4.57
CA PRO A 47 -19.82 -4.28 -4.11
C PRO A 47 -20.23 -3.15 -5.07
N HIS A 48 -20.33 -1.93 -4.55
CA HIS A 48 -20.53 -0.72 -5.37
C HIS A 48 -19.21 -0.01 -5.71
N ALA A 49 -18.12 -0.37 -5.03
CA ALA A 49 -16.80 0.18 -5.24
C ALA A 49 -15.72 -0.82 -4.83
N LEU A 50 -14.53 -0.68 -5.39
CA LEU A 50 -13.30 -1.28 -4.88
C LEU A 50 -12.59 -0.25 -4.02
N THR A 51 -12.14 -0.65 -2.84
CA THR A 51 -11.33 0.18 -1.96
C THR A 51 -9.98 -0.48 -1.76
N LEU A 52 -8.90 0.24 -2.03
CA LEU A 52 -7.53 -0.23 -1.87
C LEU A 52 -6.77 0.73 -0.95
N ASN A 53 -6.22 0.21 0.14
CA ASN A 53 -5.39 0.95 1.09
C ASN A 53 -3.93 0.55 0.91
N PHE A 54 -3.07 1.53 0.73
CA PHE A 54 -1.64 1.36 0.50
C PHE A 54 -0.83 1.73 1.74
N SER A 55 0.46 1.39 1.74
CA SER A 55 1.41 1.81 2.78
C SER A 55 1.75 3.30 2.72
N GLU A 56 1.55 3.93 1.57
CA GLU A 56 1.94 5.32 1.29
C GLU A 56 0.79 6.06 0.61
N GLY A 57 0.83 7.39 0.71
CA GLY A 57 -0.11 8.24 -0.02
C GLY A 57 -0.01 8.03 -1.53
N VAL A 58 -1.15 8.07 -2.24
CA VAL A 58 -1.21 7.86 -3.69
C VAL A 58 -1.74 9.08 -4.44
N GLU A 59 -1.36 9.17 -5.72
CA GLU A 59 -1.80 10.20 -6.67
C GLU A 59 -2.88 9.64 -7.62
N PRO A 60 -4.18 9.99 -7.44
CA PRO A 60 -5.27 9.39 -8.20
C PRO A 60 -5.21 9.63 -9.70
N GLY A 61 -4.65 10.75 -10.14
CA GLY A 61 -4.55 11.09 -11.56
C GLY A 61 -3.65 10.14 -12.37
N PHE A 62 -2.80 9.37 -11.69
CA PHE A 62 -1.87 8.42 -12.28
C PHE A 62 -2.07 6.98 -11.76
N SER A 63 -3.19 6.74 -11.07
CA SER A 63 -3.51 5.49 -10.40
C SER A 63 -4.85 4.94 -10.88
N GLY A 64 -5.04 3.63 -10.86
CA GLY A 64 -6.29 3.03 -11.30
C GLY A 64 -6.33 1.52 -11.24
N VAL A 65 -7.48 0.99 -11.67
CA VAL A 65 -7.81 -0.43 -11.65
C VAL A 65 -8.39 -0.86 -12.99
N THR A 66 -7.99 -2.04 -13.46
CA THR A 66 -8.69 -2.82 -14.48
C THR A 66 -9.43 -3.95 -13.76
N LEU A 67 -10.76 -3.99 -13.90
CA LEU A 67 -11.58 -5.06 -13.38
C LEU A 67 -11.94 -6.02 -14.51
N MET A 68 -11.59 -7.29 -14.37
CA MET A 68 -11.94 -8.35 -15.32
C MET A 68 -12.95 -9.30 -14.71
N GLY A 69 -14.05 -9.55 -15.42
CA GLY A 69 -15.14 -10.44 -15.01
C GLY A 69 -14.91 -11.92 -15.38
N PRO A 70 -15.89 -12.79 -15.04
CA PRO A 70 -15.78 -14.25 -15.21
C PRO A 70 -15.65 -14.70 -16.67
N ASP A 71 -16.23 -13.93 -17.59
CA ASP A 71 -16.21 -14.12 -19.05
C ASP A 71 -14.96 -13.51 -19.71
N LYS A 72 -13.99 -13.06 -18.90
CA LYS A 72 -12.81 -12.28 -19.33
C LYS A 72 -13.16 -10.91 -19.93
N ARG A 73 -14.38 -10.42 -19.74
CA ARG A 73 -14.75 -9.06 -20.14
C ARG A 73 -14.13 -8.05 -19.17
N ILE A 74 -13.61 -6.96 -19.73
CA ILE A 74 -13.21 -5.80 -18.93
C ILE A 74 -14.46 -5.02 -18.54
N ILE A 75 -14.62 -4.82 -17.24
CA ILE A 75 -15.75 -4.13 -16.65
C ILE A 75 -15.39 -2.66 -16.46
N PRO A 76 -16.18 -1.73 -17.03
CA PRO A 76 -15.94 -0.31 -16.86
C PRO A 76 -16.00 0.10 -15.38
N VAL A 77 -14.93 0.74 -14.91
CA VAL A 77 -14.87 1.34 -13.57
C VAL A 77 -14.98 2.86 -13.64
N GLY A 78 -15.40 3.46 -12.55
CA GLY A 78 -15.43 4.90 -12.37
C GLY A 78 -14.03 5.49 -12.19
N LYS A 79 -13.98 6.82 -12.17
CA LYS A 79 -12.73 7.55 -11.89
C LYS A 79 -12.23 7.21 -10.48
N ALA A 80 -10.98 6.79 -10.37
CA ALA A 80 -10.35 6.56 -9.07
C ALA A 80 -10.22 7.88 -8.29
N THR A 81 -10.62 7.86 -7.02
CA THR A 81 -10.56 9.00 -6.11
C THR A 81 -9.81 8.62 -4.86
N ARG A 82 -9.01 9.54 -4.31
CA ARG A 82 -8.41 9.36 -2.99
C ARG A 82 -9.42 9.71 -1.90
N SER A 83 -9.39 9.01 -0.78
CA SER A 83 -10.17 9.37 0.39
C SER A 83 -9.67 10.71 0.98
N GLU A 84 -10.59 11.57 1.39
CA GLU A 84 -10.26 12.84 2.06
C GLU A 84 -9.67 12.60 3.46
N SER A 85 -10.07 11.50 4.11
CA SER A 85 -9.63 11.14 5.47
C SER A 85 -8.36 10.30 5.49
N ASP A 86 -8.03 9.62 4.38
CA ASP A 86 -6.86 8.75 4.27
C ASP A 86 -6.20 8.89 2.88
N LYS A 87 -5.02 9.49 2.85
CA LYS A 87 -4.28 9.73 1.60
C LYS A 87 -3.75 8.46 0.95
N ALA A 88 -3.66 7.36 1.70
CA ALA A 88 -3.22 6.07 1.19
C ALA A 88 -4.40 5.22 0.71
N GLN A 89 -5.64 5.70 0.83
CA GLN A 89 -6.83 4.98 0.38
C GLN A 89 -7.30 5.48 -0.99
N LEU A 90 -7.39 4.55 -1.93
CA LEU A 90 -7.96 4.75 -3.25
C LEU A 90 -9.33 4.06 -3.33
N VAL A 91 -10.34 4.80 -3.77
CA VAL A 91 -11.71 4.31 -3.98
C VAL A 91 -12.01 4.33 -5.48
N ILE A 92 -12.47 3.21 -6.01
CA ILE A 92 -12.80 3.01 -7.42
C ILE A 92 -14.28 2.63 -7.50
N PRO A 93 -15.18 3.56 -7.84
CA PRO A 93 -16.59 3.25 -8.05
C PRO A 93 -16.77 2.23 -9.17
N LEU A 94 -17.78 1.37 -9.07
CA LEU A 94 -18.19 0.50 -10.17
C LEU A 94 -19.35 1.13 -10.93
N ASN A 95 -19.25 1.20 -12.26
CA ASN A 95 -20.27 1.86 -13.09
C ASN A 95 -21.48 0.96 -13.39
N GLU A 96 -21.38 -0.33 -13.08
CA GLU A 96 -22.42 -1.33 -13.26
C GLU A 96 -22.43 -2.33 -12.10
N THR A 97 -23.58 -2.95 -11.85
CA THR A 97 -23.72 -4.02 -10.86
C THR A 97 -23.01 -5.28 -11.36
N LEU A 98 -22.18 -5.86 -10.50
CA LEU A 98 -21.48 -7.11 -10.81
C LEU A 98 -22.46 -8.30 -10.72
N GLY A 99 -22.44 -9.16 -11.74
CA GLY A 99 -23.12 -10.46 -11.68
C GLY A 99 -22.33 -11.48 -10.84
N GLU A 100 -22.90 -12.65 -10.65
CA GLU A 100 -22.20 -13.76 -9.96
C GLU A 100 -20.94 -14.20 -10.73
N GLY A 101 -19.91 -14.60 -9.99
CA GLY A 101 -18.70 -15.22 -10.54
C GLY A 101 -17.39 -14.63 -10.03
N LEU A 102 -16.28 -15.09 -10.61
CA LEU A 102 -14.91 -14.71 -10.24
C LEU A 102 -14.46 -13.43 -10.96
N TYR A 103 -13.93 -12.49 -10.20
CA TYR A 103 -13.41 -11.21 -10.68
C TYR A 103 -11.91 -11.11 -10.39
N THR A 104 -11.16 -10.57 -11.35
CA THR A 104 -9.74 -10.22 -11.19
C THR A 104 -9.58 -8.72 -11.17
N VAL A 105 -8.93 -8.20 -10.13
CA VAL A 105 -8.61 -6.80 -9.94
C VAL A 105 -7.12 -6.62 -10.21
N GLU A 106 -6.78 -5.97 -11.32
CA GLU A 106 -5.42 -5.52 -11.61
C GLU A 106 -5.30 -4.04 -11.27
N TRP A 107 -4.37 -3.68 -10.39
CA TRP A 107 -4.20 -2.30 -9.92
C TRP A 107 -2.82 -1.79 -10.27
N HIS A 108 -2.73 -0.47 -10.45
CA HIS A 108 -1.48 0.27 -10.45
C HIS A 108 -1.66 1.58 -9.70
N VAL A 109 -0.62 2.00 -8.98
CA VAL A 109 -0.62 3.28 -8.27
C VAL A 109 0.70 4.01 -8.46
N VAL A 110 0.64 5.33 -8.39
CA VAL A 110 1.80 6.19 -8.22
C VAL A 110 1.73 6.78 -6.82
N SER A 111 2.74 6.51 -6.00
CA SER A 111 2.85 7.12 -4.67
C SER A 111 3.22 8.60 -4.76
N VAL A 112 2.99 9.33 -3.67
CA VAL A 112 3.38 10.75 -3.54
C VAL A 112 4.88 11.00 -3.69
N ASP A 113 5.71 9.96 -3.60
CA ASP A 113 7.15 10.01 -3.86
C ASP A 113 7.50 9.84 -5.37
N GLY A 114 6.51 9.60 -6.22
CA GLY A 114 6.64 9.49 -7.67
C GLY A 114 6.86 8.09 -8.21
N HIS A 115 6.95 7.05 -7.37
CA HIS A 115 7.18 5.69 -7.86
C HIS A 115 5.88 4.97 -8.24
N LYS A 116 5.92 4.21 -9.34
CA LYS A 116 4.82 3.37 -9.79
C LYS A 116 4.95 1.96 -9.25
N THR A 117 3.90 1.44 -8.63
CA THR A 117 3.75 0.03 -8.28
C THR A 117 2.48 -0.56 -8.93
N LYS A 118 2.42 -1.89 -9.00
CA LYS A 118 1.28 -2.63 -9.55
C LYS A 118 1.14 -3.98 -8.87
N GLY A 119 -0.05 -4.56 -8.98
CA GLY A 119 -0.33 -5.91 -8.51
C GLY A 119 -1.71 -6.37 -8.94
N GLN A 120 -2.11 -7.54 -8.45
CA GLN A 120 -3.42 -8.11 -8.76
C GLN A 120 -3.95 -8.94 -7.59
N TYR A 121 -5.27 -9.07 -7.50
CA TYR A 121 -5.94 -10.02 -6.63
C TYR A 121 -7.29 -10.46 -7.24
N GLN A 122 -7.94 -11.45 -6.63
CA GLN A 122 -9.25 -11.94 -7.07
C GLN A 122 -10.26 -11.92 -5.94
N PHE A 123 -11.55 -11.85 -6.28
CA PHE A 123 -12.69 -12.05 -5.38
C PHE A 123 -13.85 -12.64 -6.18
N SER A 124 -14.84 -13.24 -5.51
CA SER A 124 -16.04 -13.78 -6.14
C SER A 124 -17.30 -13.08 -5.66
N VAL A 125 -18.27 -12.87 -6.54
CA VAL A 125 -19.62 -12.42 -6.20
C VAL A 125 -20.57 -13.62 -6.18
N LYS A 126 -21.44 -13.68 -5.18
CA LYS A 126 -22.50 -14.68 -4.99
C LYS A 126 -23.89 -14.07 -4.94
#